data_AF-A0AAN9MI40-F1
#
_entry.id   AF-A0AAN9MI40-F1
#
_cell.length_a   1.000
_cell.length_b   1.000
_cell.length_c   1.000
_cell.angle_alpha   90.00
_cell.angle_beta   90.00
_cell.angle_gamma   90.00
#
_symmetry.space_group_name_H-M   'P 1'
#
loop_
_entity.id
_entity.type
_entity.pdbx_description
1 polymer ?
#
loop_
_entity_poly.entity_id
_entity_poly.type
_entity_poly.pdbx_seq_one_letter_code
_entity_poly.pdbx_strand_id
1 'polypeptide(L)'
;MRHFIWEVLVTTVTRGMHYVYSFLLPSAIRSDEEEEAEMQRVFVQSKTLITVASNCIFFLPSLPLYLQNPKQQQAFHSNSGNTPFGSPTRVQKLIASQSDPLLAKEIFDVASRQPNFRHTYSTYLILILKLGRSKHFSFIDHLLRCLRSDSQPITPTLFTYLIRVYTEADLPDKALKTFYNILHFNCKPLPKHLNRILELLVSHRNYIRPAFLLFKDAHRYGVEPNTKSYNILMRAFCLNGNISIAYSLFNKMFKRDVVPDIESYRILMQALCRKSQVNGAVDLLEDMLNKGFVPDSLTYTTLLNSLCRKKKLREAYKLLCRMKVKGCNPDIVHYNTVILGFCREGRAHDACKVIADMRANGCLPNLVSYRTLARGLCDMGMLDEARKYVEEMLCKGFSPHFAVVHALVKGFCNVGRAEDACGVLTMSLEHGEAPHVDTWMVLMPVICEVDDGGKISGALEEVLKIEIKGHTRIVDAGIGLENYLIKKIRANSRVF
;
A
#
# COMPACT_ATOMS: atom_id res chain seq x y z
N MET A 1 49.20 -10.53 -9.30
CA MET A 1 48.19 -11.56 -8.92
C MET A 1 46.96 -11.00 -8.19
N ARG A 2 47.06 -10.14 -7.16
CA ARG A 2 45.86 -9.58 -6.48
C ARG A 2 45.02 -8.60 -7.33
N HIS A 3 45.61 -7.89 -8.30
CA HIS A 3 44.88 -6.98 -9.20
C HIS A 3 44.20 -7.72 -10.37
N PHE A 4 44.78 -8.82 -10.84
CA PHE A 4 44.23 -9.69 -11.88
C PHE A 4 43.03 -10.50 -11.36
N ILE A 5 43.06 -10.92 -10.10
CA ILE A 5 41.94 -11.61 -9.44
C ILE A 5 40.76 -10.66 -9.20
N TRP A 6 41.00 -9.37 -8.96
CA TRP A 6 39.94 -8.37 -8.76
C TRP A 6 39.27 -7.94 -10.08
N GLU A 7 40.04 -7.76 -11.16
CA GLU A 7 39.45 -7.50 -12.50
C GLU A 7 38.66 -8.69 -13.05
N VAL A 8 39.12 -9.92 -12.81
CA VAL A 8 38.40 -11.15 -13.20
C VAL A 8 37.12 -11.33 -12.38
N LEU A 9 37.12 -11.00 -11.08
CA LEU A 9 35.90 -11.03 -10.24
C LEU A 9 34.88 -9.95 -10.64
N VAL A 10 35.32 -8.74 -10.97
CA VAL A 10 34.42 -7.64 -11.38
C VAL A 10 33.86 -7.88 -12.80
N THR A 11 34.64 -8.42 -13.74
CA THR A 11 34.14 -8.77 -15.10
C THR A 11 33.25 -10.00 -15.12
N THR A 12 33.43 -10.97 -14.21
CA THR A 12 32.57 -12.17 -14.14
C THR A 12 31.23 -11.87 -13.46
N VAL A 13 31.21 -11.00 -12.45
CA VAL A 13 29.96 -10.58 -11.76
C VAL A 13 29.13 -9.60 -12.61
N THR A 14 29.75 -8.73 -13.41
CA THR A 14 29.03 -7.83 -14.33
C THR A 14 28.56 -8.52 -15.62
N ARG A 15 29.28 -9.53 -16.13
CA ARG A 15 28.79 -10.39 -17.23
C ARG A 15 27.69 -11.36 -16.78
N GLY A 16 27.74 -11.86 -15.54
CA GLY A 16 26.68 -12.72 -14.98
C GLY A 16 25.34 -12.00 -14.79
N MET A 17 25.35 -10.72 -14.40
CA MET A 17 24.11 -9.95 -14.27
C MET A 17 23.52 -9.44 -15.60
N HIS A 18 24.34 -9.29 -16.65
CA HIS A 18 23.84 -8.97 -17.99
C HIS A 18 23.20 -10.17 -18.71
N TYR A 19 23.64 -11.40 -18.41
CA TYR A 19 23.02 -12.62 -18.94
C TYR A 19 21.66 -12.96 -18.31
N VAL A 20 21.43 -12.53 -17.05
CA VAL A 20 20.14 -12.75 -16.35
C VAL A 20 19.06 -11.76 -16.84
N TYR A 21 19.43 -10.60 -17.38
CA TYR A 21 18.47 -9.62 -17.89
C TYR A 21 18.14 -9.75 -19.39
N SER A 22 18.82 -10.60 -20.15
CA SER A 22 18.59 -10.76 -21.59
C SER A 22 17.86 -12.06 -21.99
N PHE A 23 17.37 -12.87 -21.05
CA PHE A 23 16.74 -14.17 -21.34
C PHE A 23 15.31 -14.37 -20.77
N LEU A 24 14.61 -13.29 -20.42
CA LEU A 24 13.15 -13.28 -20.13
C LEU A 24 12.53 -12.23 -21.08
N LEU A 25 11.97 -12.52 -22.25
CA LEU A 25 11.01 -13.52 -22.75
C LEU A 25 11.23 -13.70 -24.29
N PRO A 26 10.55 -14.61 -25.03
CA PRO A 26 9.48 -15.54 -24.62
C PRO A 26 9.68 -17.00 -25.11
N SER A 27 9.20 -17.98 -24.32
CA SER A 27 8.26 -19.05 -24.76
C SER A 27 8.41 -20.35 -23.95
N ALA A 28 7.26 -20.88 -23.53
CA ALA A 28 6.95 -22.29 -23.28
C ALA A 28 7.45 -22.99 -21.99
N ILE A 29 6.49 -23.12 -21.05
CA ILE A 29 6.10 -24.34 -20.32
C ILE A 29 7.25 -25.28 -19.89
N ARG A 30 7.66 -25.16 -18.62
CA ARG A 30 8.19 -26.26 -17.80
C ARG A 30 7.53 -26.22 -16.44
N SER A 31 7.23 -27.40 -15.90
CA SER A 31 6.47 -27.64 -14.67
C SER A 31 7.21 -27.16 -13.42
N ASP A 32 6.45 -26.55 -12.49
CA ASP A 32 6.91 -25.94 -11.23
C ASP A 32 7.75 -26.88 -10.31
N GLU A 33 7.74 -28.20 -10.51
CA GLU A 33 8.51 -29.15 -9.69
C GLU A 33 10.02 -29.24 -10.05
N GLU A 34 10.44 -28.82 -11.26
CA GLU A 34 11.87 -28.78 -11.62
C GLU A 34 12.57 -27.48 -11.17
N GLU A 35 11.86 -26.35 -11.11
CA GLU A 35 12.39 -25.07 -10.62
C GLU A 35 12.72 -25.10 -9.12
N GLU A 36 11.93 -25.82 -8.32
CA GLU A 36 12.15 -25.93 -6.88
C GLU A 36 13.36 -26.83 -6.54
N ALA A 37 13.61 -27.87 -7.36
CA ALA A 37 14.78 -28.74 -7.24
C ALA A 37 16.09 -28.03 -7.64
N GLU A 38 16.05 -27.13 -8.62
CA GLU A 38 17.21 -26.37 -9.07
C GLU A 38 17.51 -25.16 -8.15
N MET A 39 16.49 -24.50 -7.60
CA MET A 39 16.65 -23.51 -6.52
C MET A 39 17.25 -24.13 -5.25
N GLN A 40 16.83 -25.35 -4.86
CA GLN A 40 17.43 -26.03 -3.70
C GLN A 40 18.89 -26.43 -3.93
N ARG A 41 19.29 -26.80 -5.17
CA ARG A 41 20.70 -27.07 -5.50
C ARG A 41 21.57 -25.80 -5.43
N VAL A 42 21.09 -24.66 -5.92
CA VAL A 42 21.78 -23.36 -5.84
C VAL A 42 21.87 -22.88 -4.38
N PHE A 43 20.83 -23.12 -3.57
CA PHE A 43 20.84 -22.78 -2.14
C PHE A 43 21.84 -23.64 -1.34
N VAL A 44 21.99 -24.93 -1.68
CA VAL A 44 22.97 -25.84 -1.04
C VAL A 44 24.42 -25.48 -1.40
N GLN A 45 24.68 -25.04 -2.65
CA GLN A 45 26.01 -24.55 -3.06
C GLN A 45 26.37 -23.20 -2.41
N SER A 46 25.39 -22.32 -2.16
CA SER A 46 25.62 -21.06 -1.44
C SER A 46 25.95 -21.26 0.05
N LYS A 47 25.34 -22.28 0.69
CA LYS A 47 25.65 -22.65 2.09
C LYS A 47 27.05 -23.22 2.24
N THR A 48 27.56 -23.99 1.26
CA THR A 48 28.93 -24.53 1.30
C THR A 48 30.00 -23.44 1.19
N LEU A 49 29.76 -22.39 0.38
CA LEU A 49 30.64 -21.22 0.30
C LEU A 49 30.66 -20.38 1.60
N ILE A 50 29.55 -20.29 2.32
CA ILE A 50 29.47 -19.59 3.61
C ILE A 50 30.18 -20.39 4.72
N THR A 51 30.13 -21.72 4.69
CA THR A 51 30.85 -22.58 5.65
C THR A 51 32.37 -22.55 5.41
N VAL A 52 32.82 -22.48 4.15
CA VAL A 52 34.26 -22.31 3.82
C VAL A 52 34.76 -20.91 4.23
N ALA A 53 33.94 -19.86 4.08
CA ALA A 53 34.27 -18.52 4.55
C ALA A 53 34.32 -18.43 6.09
N SER A 54 33.47 -19.19 6.81
CA SER A 54 33.46 -19.23 8.29
C SER A 54 34.66 -20.00 8.86
N ASN A 55 35.14 -21.04 8.16
CA ASN A 55 36.34 -21.79 8.58
C ASN A 55 37.66 -21.06 8.30
N CYS A 56 37.68 -20.04 7.43
CA CYS A 56 38.86 -19.17 7.25
C CYS A 56 38.98 -18.05 8.31
N ILE A 57 38.02 -17.89 9.21
CA ILE A 57 38.03 -16.86 10.27
C ILE A 57 38.66 -17.37 11.59
N PHE A 58 38.96 -18.67 11.71
CA PHE A 58 39.53 -19.26 12.94
C PHE A 58 41.07 -19.24 13.06
N PHE A 59 41.79 -18.51 12.21
CA PHE A 59 43.22 -18.25 12.41
C PHE A 59 43.49 -16.76 12.62
N LEU A 60 43.27 -16.30 13.86
CA LEU A 60 43.95 -15.12 14.40
C LEU A 60 45.06 -15.60 15.34
N PRO A 61 46.32 -15.19 15.14
CA PRO A 61 47.35 -15.43 16.13
C PRO A 61 47.05 -14.60 17.39
N SER A 62 47.23 -15.27 18.52
CA SER A 62 47.20 -14.75 19.88
C SER A 62 47.94 -13.42 20.05
N LEU A 63 47.39 -12.55 20.90
CA LEU A 63 48.07 -11.36 21.45
C LEU A 63 49.50 -11.68 21.91
N PRO A 64 50.49 -10.82 21.63
CA PRO A 64 51.67 -10.74 22.47
C PRO A 64 51.40 -9.79 23.64
N LEU A 65 51.29 -10.39 24.83
CA LEU A 65 51.69 -9.76 26.09
C LEU A 65 53.14 -9.26 25.95
N TYR A 66 53.37 -7.96 26.11
CA TYR A 66 54.72 -7.44 26.37
C TYR A 66 54.72 -6.71 27.72
N LEU A 67 55.07 -7.48 28.75
CA LEU A 67 55.67 -6.99 29.99
C LEU A 67 57.18 -6.88 29.77
N GLN A 68 57.69 -5.69 30.10
CA GLN A 68 59.05 -5.37 30.57
C GLN A 68 60.27 -5.94 29.83
N ASN A 69 61.11 -5.03 29.30
CA ASN A 69 62.55 -5.19 29.44
C ASN A 69 63.21 -3.83 29.80
N PRO A 70 64.03 -3.75 30.87
CA PRO A 70 64.65 -2.53 31.34
C PRO A 70 66.02 -2.37 30.70
N LYS A 71 66.22 -1.32 29.89
CA LYS A 71 67.50 -0.63 29.62
C LYS A 71 67.30 0.32 28.43
N GLN A 72 66.77 1.50 28.73
CA GLN A 72 67.06 2.74 28.02
C GLN A 72 66.53 3.87 28.91
N GLN A 73 67.32 4.21 29.92
CA GLN A 73 67.20 5.45 30.67
C GLN A 73 68.37 6.35 30.28
N GLN A 74 67.99 7.61 29.99
CA GLN A 74 68.76 8.87 29.84
C GLN A 74 68.41 9.49 28.47
N ALA A 75 67.57 10.52 28.35
CA ALA A 75 67.51 11.73 29.16
C ALA A 75 66.07 12.27 29.46
N PHE A 76 65.93 12.77 30.69
CA PHE A 76 64.90 13.66 31.25
C PHE A 76 64.90 15.03 30.52
N HIS A 77 63.88 15.90 30.45
CA HIS A 77 62.49 16.00 30.90
C HIS A 77 61.87 17.28 30.27
N SER A 78 60.55 17.27 30.02
CA SER A 78 59.53 18.35 30.19
C SER A 78 58.45 18.27 29.07
N ASN A 79 57.35 17.54 29.26
CA ASN A 79 56.10 17.90 29.97
C ASN A 79 54.96 18.35 29.02
N SER A 80 54.08 17.39 28.64
CA SER A 80 52.63 17.48 28.91
C SER A 80 51.89 16.19 28.47
N GLY A 81 51.45 15.39 29.44
CA GLY A 81 50.20 14.60 29.41
C GLY A 81 50.04 13.48 28.37
N ASN A 82 50.74 12.35 28.51
CA ASN A 82 50.48 11.14 27.74
C ASN A 82 49.26 10.37 28.30
N THR A 83 48.05 10.68 27.82
CA THR A 83 46.91 9.75 27.91
C THR A 83 47.02 8.72 26.76
N PRO A 84 46.74 7.41 26.98
CA PRO A 84 46.93 6.33 25.99
C PRO A 84 46.22 6.52 24.65
N PHE A 85 45.18 7.36 24.60
CA PHE A 85 44.35 7.59 23.42
C PHE A 85 44.73 8.84 22.59
N GLY A 86 45.65 9.67 23.07
CA GLY A 86 45.99 10.96 22.44
C GLY A 86 44.82 11.95 22.43
N SER A 87 44.89 12.94 21.53
CA SER A 87 43.92 14.04 21.44
C SER A 87 42.47 13.56 21.20
N PRO A 88 41.44 14.30 21.66
CA PRO A 88 40.02 13.94 21.43
C PRO A 88 39.65 13.72 19.95
N THR A 89 40.38 14.33 19.01
CA THR A 89 40.20 14.15 17.57
C THR A 89 40.63 12.76 17.09
N ARG A 90 41.62 12.13 17.73
CA ARG A 90 42.03 10.74 17.43
C ARG A 90 40.96 9.75 17.84
N VAL A 91 40.39 9.92 19.03
CA VAL A 91 39.26 9.09 19.54
C VAL A 91 38.03 9.23 18.64
N GLN A 92 37.70 10.44 18.21
CA GLN A 92 36.61 10.68 17.26
C GLN A 92 36.80 9.89 15.96
N LYS A 93 38.02 9.89 15.37
CA LYS A 93 38.32 9.15 14.14
C LYS A 93 38.22 7.64 14.34
N LEU A 94 38.73 7.12 15.46
CA LEU A 94 38.65 5.68 15.78
C LEU A 94 37.21 5.19 15.91
N ILE A 95 36.36 5.95 16.60
CA ILE A 95 34.92 5.66 16.73
C ILE A 95 34.23 5.76 15.37
N ALA A 96 34.58 6.75 14.56
CA ALA A 96 34.03 6.89 13.21
C ALA A 96 34.37 5.70 12.31
N SER A 97 35.63 5.23 12.35
CA SER A 97 36.11 4.12 11.52
C SER A 97 35.62 2.74 11.96
N GLN A 98 35.23 2.56 13.23
CA GLN A 98 34.73 1.25 13.67
C GLN A 98 33.37 0.90 13.09
N SER A 99 33.26 -0.30 12.51
CA SER A 99 32.02 -0.83 11.93
C SER A 99 31.06 -1.32 13.00
N ASP A 100 31.57 -1.99 14.03
CA ASP A 100 30.77 -2.50 15.15
C ASP A 100 30.40 -1.35 16.13
N PRO A 101 29.10 -1.07 16.32
CA PRO A 101 28.63 -0.03 17.24
C PRO A 101 28.95 -0.31 18.72
N LEU A 102 29.08 -1.57 19.14
CA LEU A 102 29.40 -1.95 20.51
C LEU A 102 30.89 -1.76 20.80
N LEU A 103 31.78 -2.17 19.88
CA LEU A 103 33.21 -1.86 19.98
C LEU A 103 33.48 -0.35 19.94
N ALA A 104 32.73 0.39 19.11
CA ALA A 104 32.81 1.85 19.09
C ALA A 104 32.41 2.47 20.45
N LYS A 105 31.43 1.87 21.15
CA LYS A 105 31.07 2.27 22.52
C LYS A 105 32.14 1.88 23.53
N GLU A 106 32.77 0.72 23.43
CA GLU A 106 33.87 0.34 24.33
C GLU A 106 35.05 1.30 24.20
N ILE A 107 35.43 1.68 22.97
CA ILE A 107 36.46 2.71 22.73
C ILE A 107 36.09 4.03 23.41
N PHE A 108 34.81 4.42 23.33
CA PHE A 108 34.29 5.60 24.01
C PHE A 108 34.41 5.48 25.54
N ASP A 109 33.96 4.37 26.13
CA ASP A 109 33.97 4.16 27.57
C ASP A 109 35.39 4.09 28.13
N VAL A 110 36.33 3.47 27.41
CA VAL A 110 37.74 3.39 27.83
C VAL A 110 38.39 4.78 27.78
N ALA A 111 38.10 5.59 26.76
CA ALA A 111 38.58 6.96 26.69
C ALA A 111 37.97 7.85 27.80
N SER A 112 36.70 7.64 28.15
CA SER A 112 36.02 8.34 29.26
C SER A 112 36.64 8.05 30.64
N ARG A 113 37.32 6.92 30.84
CA ARG A 113 38.00 6.57 32.11
C ARG A 113 39.33 7.29 32.30
N GLN A 114 39.85 7.96 31.27
CA GLN A 114 41.14 8.62 31.34
C GLN A 114 41.04 9.93 32.15
N PRO A 115 41.98 10.19 33.07
CA PRO A 115 41.98 11.44 33.83
C PRO A 115 42.14 12.63 32.88
N ASN A 116 41.33 13.68 33.10
CA ASN A 116 41.30 14.93 32.31
C ASN A 116 40.89 14.79 30.82
N PHE A 117 40.43 13.61 30.38
CA PHE A 117 39.90 13.45 29.03
C PHE A 117 38.42 13.84 28.96
N ARG A 118 38.04 14.65 27.97
CA ARG A 118 36.65 14.99 27.67
C ARG A 118 36.35 14.73 26.20
N HIS A 119 35.22 14.09 25.95
CA HIS A 119 34.77 13.84 24.58
C HIS A 119 34.24 15.12 23.94
N THR A 120 34.45 15.25 22.63
CA THR A 120 33.85 16.34 21.84
C THR A 120 32.39 16.01 21.50
N TYR A 121 31.56 17.03 21.32
CA TYR A 121 30.17 16.85 20.83
C TYR A 121 30.10 15.94 19.57
N SER A 122 31.02 16.11 18.63
CA SER A 122 31.13 15.29 17.42
C SER A 122 31.31 13.80 17.72
N THR A 123 32.03 13.46 18.80
CA THR A 123 32.25 12.08 19.23
C THR A 123 30.96 11.46 19.75
N TYR A 124 30.22 12.17 20.60
CA TYR A 124 28.89 11.75 21.05
C TYR A 124 27.92 11.58 19.88
N LEU A 125 27.88 12.55 18.97
CA LEU A 125 27.00 12.53 17.80
C LEU A 125 27.26 11.28 16.96
N ILE A 126 28.51 11.01 16.58
CA ILE A 126 28.86 9.82 15.76
C ILE A 126 28.43 8.53 16.47
N LEU A 127 28.70 8.41 17.77
CA LEU A 127 28.34 7.21 18.52
C LEU A 127 26.81 7.04 18.65
N ILE A 128 26.07 8.11 18.96
CA ILE A 128 24.61 8.08 19.03
C ILE A 128 24.01 7.72 17.66
N LEU A 129 24.55 8.25 16.56
CA LEU A 129 24.13 7.91 15.20
C LEU A 129 24.39 6.42 14.88
N LYS A 130 25.51 5.85 15.33
CA LYS A 130 25.82 4.41 15.12
C LYS A 130 24.93 3.51 15.96
N LEU A 131 24.74 3.83 17.24
CA LEU A 131 23.87 3.08 18.15
C LEU A 131 22.39 3.18 17.75
N GLY A 132 21.96 4.35 17.27
CA GLY A 132 20.61 4.55 16.74
C GLY A 132 20.33 3.69 15.51
N ARG A 133 21.22 3.68 14.51
CA ARG A 133 21.10 2.83 13.32
C ARG A 133 21.05 1.34 13.65
N SER A 134 21.83 0.92 14.64
CA SER A 134 21.89 -0.48 15.10
C SER A 134 20.84 -0.82 16.16
N LYS A 135 19.90 0.09 16.47
CA LYS A 135 18.80 -0.09 17.42
C LYS A 135 19.21 -0.39 18.88
N HIS A 136 20.45 -0.08 19.26
CA HIS A 136 20.95 -0.21 20.63
C HIS A 136 20.54 0.98 21.51
N PHE A 137 19.23 1.15 21.71
CA PHE A 137 18.64 2.35 22.30
C PHE A 137 18.90 2.53 23.81
N SER A 138 19.17 1.45 24.55
CA SER A 138 19.46 1.50 26.00
C SER A 138 20.69 2.37 26.31
N PHE A 139 21.69 2.33 25.44
CA PHE A 139 22.92 3.09 25.62
C PHE A 139 22.78 4.58 25.27
N ILE A 140 21.82 4.94 24.42
CA ILE A 140 21.58 6.34 24.02
C ILE A 140 21.13 7.18 25.22
N ASP A 141 20.29 6.65 26.11
CA ASP A 141 19.86 7.35 27.33
C ASP A 141 21.02 7.65 28.29
N HIS A 142 22.03 6.79 28.34
CA HIS A 142 23.25 7.04 29.10
C HIS A 142 24.09 8.14 28.45
N LEU A 143 24.32 8.05 27.13
CA LEU A 143 25.10 9.03 26.39
C LEU A 143 24.47 10.44 26.43
N LEU A 144 23.14 10.56 26.37
CA LEU A 144 22.47 11.85 26.54
C LEU A 144 22.69 12.44 27.95
N ARG A 145 22.72 11.60 28.99
CA ARG A 145 23.03 12.07 30.36
C ARG A 145 24.48 12.56 30.49
N CYS A 146 25.44 11.83 29.92
CA CYS A 146 26.84 12.25 29.89
C CYS A 146 27.04 13.53 29.07
N LEU A 147 26.36 13.64 27.93
CA LEU A 147 26.42 14.84 27.11
C LEU A 147 25.91 16.08 27.86
N ARG A 148 24.97 15.89 28.79
CA ARG A 148 24.49 16.95 29.69
C ARG A 148 25.51 17.34 30.76
N SER A 149 26.17 16.38 31.42
CA SER A 149 27.19 16.71 32.44
C SER A 149 28.34 17.51 31.85
N ASP A 150 28.67 17.24 30.59
CA ASP A 150 29.84 17.82 29.93
C ASP A 150 29.57 19.21 29.33
N SER A 151 28.33 19.72 29.48
CA SER A 151 27.89 21.08 29.09
C SER A 151 28.25 21.48 27.66
N GLN A 152 28.23 20.53 26.73
CA GLN A 152 28.55 20.77 25.32
C GLN A 152 27.38 21.47 24.58
N PRO A 153 27.65 22.37 23.62
CA PRO A 153 26.61 22.99 22.80
C PRO A 153 25.98 21.95 21.86
N ILE A 154 24.66 21.76 21.96
CA ILE A 154 23.94 20.72 21.21
C ILE A 154 23.29 21.31 19.98
N THR A 155 23.39 20.56 18.88
CA THR A 155 22.69 20.91 17.65
C THR A 155 21.28 20.29 17.64
N PRO A 156 20.23 21.05 17.26
CA PRO A 156 18.87 20.51 17.11
C PRO A 156 18.75 19.33 16.13
N THR A 157 19.75 19.16 15.23
CA THR A 157 19.84 18.06 14.27
C THR A 157 19.95 16.68 14.94
N LEU A 158 20.56 16.60 16.13
CA LEU A 158 20.62 15.36 16.91
C LEU A 158 19.22 14.87 17.27
N PHE A 159 18.37 15.77 17.78
CA PHE A 159 16.99 15.41 18.16
C PHE A 159 16.11 15.12 16.96
N THR A 160 16.30 15.81 15.83
CA THR A 160 15.65 15.43 14.57
C THR A 160 15.97 13.98 14.21
N TYR A 161 17.24 13.57 14.31
CA TYR A 161 17.66 12.20 14.02
C TYR A 161 17.08 11.20 15.04
N LEU A 162 17.19 11.48 16.34
CA LEU A 162 16.70 10.58 17.40
C LEU A 162 15.20 10.34 17.29
N ILE A 163 14.41 11.40 17.09
CA ILE A 163 12.97 11.26 16.86
C ILE A 163 12.72 10.38 15.64
N ARG A 164 13.41 10.61 14.52
CA ARG A 164 13.26 9.77 13.32
C ARG A 164 13.53 8.29 13.62
N VAL A 165 14.66 7.97 14.24
CA VAL A 165 15.03 6.58 14.55
C VAL A 165 14.04 5.92 15.51
N TYR A 166 13.61 6.63 16.56
CA TYR A 166 12.61 6.07 17.48
C TYR A 166 11.25 5.88 16.81
N THR A 167 10.88 6.73 15.85
CA THR A 167 9.65 6.55 15.08
C THR A 167 9.74 5.41 14.07
N GLU A 168 10.91 5.17 13.46
CA GLU A 168 11.15 4.02 12.57
C GLU A 168 11.22 2.70 13.34
N ALA A 169 11.63 2.74 14.61
CA ALA A 169 11.67 1.60 15.52
C ALA A 169 10.37 1.36 16.29
N ASP A 170 9.33 2.17 16.04
CA ASP A 170 8.01 2.08 16.68
C ASP A 170 8.03 2.19 18.22
N LEU A 171 8.84 3.11 18.76
CA LEU A 171 9.02 3.28 20.22
C LEU A 171 8.41 4.62 20.73
N PRO A 172 7.11 4.67 21.04
CA PRO A 172 6.39 5.90 21.39
C PRO A 172 6.93 6.59 22.67
N ASP A 173 7.21 5.83 23.72
CA ASP A 173 7.72 6.39 24.98
C ASP A 173 9.08 7.09 24.81
N LYS A 174 9.98 6.48 24.04
CA LYS A 174 11.31 7.05 23.78
C LYS A 174 11.22 8.29 22.90
N ALA A 175 10.35 8.27 21.89
CA ALA A 175 10.10 9.44 21.06
C ALA A 175 9.53 10.61 21.88
N LEU A 176 8.55 10.35 22.75
CA LEU A 176 7.96 11.35 23.63
C LEU A 176 8.96 11.89 24.65
N LYS A 177 9.75 11.02 25.30
CA LYS A 177 10.84 11.43 26.20
C LYS A 177 11.87 12.30 25.47
N THR A 178 12.20 11.96 24.23
CA THR A 178 13.12 12.75 23.40
C THR A 178 12.59 14.15 23.13
N PHE A 179 11.28 14.32 22.94
CA PHE A 179 10.67 15.65 22.82
C PHE A 179 10.92 16.52 24.04
N TYR A 180 10.69 15.98 25.24
CA TYR A 180 10.93 16.72 26.48
C TYR A 180 12.42 16.96 26.70
N ASN A 181 13.30 16.04 26.32
CA ASN A 181 14.74 16.23 26.39
C ASN A 181 15.20 17.46 25.59
N ILE A 182 14.59 17.76 24.43
CA ILE A 182 14.90 18.98 23.65
C ILE A 182 14.84 20.23 24.54
N LEU A 183 13.79 20.35 25.36
CA LEU A 183 13.59 21.48 26.28
C LEU A 183 14.64 21.49 27.40
N HIS A 184 14.99 20.33 27.94
CA HIS A 184 16.02 20.21 28.99
C HIS A 184 17.41 20.62 28.52
N PHE A 185 17.65 20.54 27.21
CA PHE A 185 18.89 20.97 26.56
C PHE A 185 18.81 22.42 26.02
N ASN A 186 17.83 23.20 26.48
CA ASN A 186 17.60 24.59 26.07
C ASN A 186 17.44 24.76 24.54
N CYS A 187 17.04 23.70 23.84
CA CYS A 187 16.73 23.75 22.43
C CYS A 187 15.23 24.03 22.24
N LYS A 188 14.87 24.77 21.18
CA LYS A 188 13.46 24.92 20.80
C LYS A 188 13.04 23.75 19.93
N PRO A 189 11.95 23.02 20.26
CA PRO A 189 11.45 22.00 19.37
C PRO A 189 10.87 22.64 18.11
N LEU A 190 10.80 21.86 17.03
CA LEU A 190 10.33 22.33 15.73
C LEU A 190 8.97 21.68 15.41
N PRO A 191 8.09 22.31 14.62
CA PRO A 191 6.81 21.71 14.23
C PRO A 191 6.96 20.32 13.58
N LYS A 192 8.07 20.08 12.86
CA LYS A 192 8.39 18.75 12.30
C LYS A 192 8.61 17.68 13.37
N HIS A 193 9.19 18.03 14.51
CA HIS A 193 9.38 17.11 15.65
C HIS A 193 8.03 16.73 16.24
N LEU A 194 7.17 17.73 16.48
CA LEU A 194 5.81 17.53 16.96
C LEU A 194 5.02 16.63 16.02
N ASN A 195 5.00 16.94 14.72
CA ASN A 195 4.26 16.17 13.71
C ASN A 195 4.69 14.70 13.66
N ARG A 196 6.00 14.44 13.69
CA ARG A 196 6.52 13.07 13.61
C ARG A 196 6.18 12.24 14.85
N ILE A 197 6.24 12.86 16.03
CA ILE A 197 5.86 12.21 17.28
C ILE A 197 4.35 12.00 17.33
N LEU A 198 3.55 12.99 16.93
CA LEU A 198 2.10 12.83 16.86
C LEU A 198 1.72 11.68 15.94
N GLU A 199 2.29 11.57 14.73
CA GLU A 199 2.09 10.45 13.80
C GLU A 199 2.32 9.09 14.47
N LEU A 200 3.42 8.93 15.21
CA LEU A 200 3.75 7.71 15.95
C LEU A 200 2.80 7.46 17.13
N LEU A 201 2.42 8.49 17.87
CA LEU A 201 1.53 8.32 19.02
C LEU A 201 0.12 7.95 18.58
N VAL A 202 -0.40 8.53 17.49
CA VAL A 202 -1.75 8.21 17.02
C VAL A 202 -1.86 6.85 16.32
N SER A 203 -0.75 6.24 15.89
CA SER A 203 -0.78 4.86 15.37
C SER A 203 -1.08 3.84 16.48
N HIS A 204 -0.86 4.20 17.74
CA HIS A 204 -1.10 3.35 18.90
C HIS A 204 -2.35 3.78 19.67
N ARG A 205 -3.30 2.85 19.89
CA ARG A 205 -4.57 3.15 20.59
C ARG A 205 -4.37 3.75 21.99
N ASN A 206 -3.39 3.28 22.75
CA ASN A 206 -3.14 3.74 24.11
C ASN A 206 -2.53 5.15 24.18
N TYR A 207 -2.02 5.67 23.07
CA TYR A 207 -1.28 6.94 23.02
C TYR A 207 -2.07 8.11 22.42
N ILE A 208 -3.35 7.92 22.06
CA ILE A 208 -4.20 9.00 21.54
C ILE A 208 -4.36 10.13 22.58
N ARG A 209 -4.54 9.77 23.85
CA ARG A 209 -4.66 10.76 24.94
C ARG A 209 -3.32 11.48 25.20
N PRO A 210 -2.18 10.79 25.34
CA PRO A 210 -0.86 11.44 25.34
C PRO A 210 -0.60 12.34 24.13
N ALA A 211 -0.98 11.93 22.92
CA ALA A 211 -0.84 12.75 21.71
C ALA A 211 -1.64 14.04 21.79
N PHE A 212 -2.89 13.95 22.27
CA PHE A 212 -3.74 15.12 22.45
C PHE A 212 -3.22 16.08 23.53
N LEU A 213 -2.69 15.56 24.64
CA LEU A 213 -2.06 16.35 25.69
C LEU A 213 -0.82 17.07 25.17
N LEU A 214 0.08 16.35 24.49
CA LEU A 214 1.27 16.91 23.87
C LEU A 214 0.91 18.07 22.91
N PHE A 215 -0.10 17.88 22.07
CA PHE A 215 -0.57 18.91 21.15
C PHE A 215 -1.20 20.11 21.85
N LYS A 216 -2.01 19.87 22.90
CA LYS A 216 -2.65 20.95 23.67
C LYS A 216 -1.58 21.83 24.35
N ASP A 217 -0.58 21.20 24.94
CA ASP A 217 0.50 21.87 25.68
C ASP A 217 1.66 22.34 24.78
N ALA A 218 1.64 22.05 23.47
CA ALA A 218 2.72 22.40 22.53
C ALA A 218 3.17 23.87 22.61
N HIS A 219 2.24 24.80 22.79
CA HIS A 219 2.52 26.24 22.91
C HIS A 219 3.35 26.56 24.17
N ARG A 220 3.12 25.82 25.28
CA ARG A 220 3.91 25.96 26.52
C ARG A 220 5.36 25.52 26.30
N TYR A 221 5.61 24.67 25.31
CA TYR A 221 6.93 24.18 24.93
C TYR A 221 7.56 25.02 23.80
N GLY A 222 6.95 26.15 23.42
CA GLY A 222 7.47 27.03 22.37
C GLY A 222 7.31 26.48 20.95
N VAL A 223 6.35 25.56 20.73
CA VAL A 223 6.04 25.01 19.40
C VAL A 223 4.60 25.30 19.05
N GLU A 224 4.40 25.93 17.90
CA GLU A 224 3.06 26.16 17.36
C GLU A 224 2.66 24.99 16.45
N PRO A 225 1.53 24.32 16.75
CA PRO A 225 0.98 23.29 15.87
C PRO A 225 0.53 23.91 14.54
N ASN A 226 0.93 23.29 13.43
CA ASN A 226 0.57 23.72 12.09
C ASN A 226 -0.57 22.87 11.51
N THR A 227 -1.01 23.18 10.27
CA THR A 227 -2.07 22.44 9.56
C THR A 227 -1.86 20.93 9.59
N LYS A 228 -0.62 20.47 9.40
CA LYS A 228 -0.27 19.04 9.49
C LYS A 228 -0.48 18.47 10.90
N SER A 229 -0.09 19.19 11.96
CA SER A 229 -0.34 18.77 13.35
C SER A 229 -1.82 18.55 13.63
N TYR A 230 -2.67 19.48 13.18
CA TYR A 230 -4.12 19.39 13.31
C TYR A 230 -4.69 18.20 12.51
N ASN A 231 -4.27 18.04 11.24
CA ASN A 231 -4.72 16.95 10.38
C ASN A 231 -4.39 15.56 10.95
N ILE A 232 -3.21 15.39 11.57
CA ILE A 232 -2.83 14.13 12.23
C ILE A 232 -3.84 13.78 13.34
N LEU A 233 -4.11 14.72 14.25
CA LEU A 233 -5.03 14.49 15.36
C LEU A 233 -6.48 14.35 14.89
N MET A 234 -6.95 15.20 13.99
CA MET A 234 -8.29 15.11 13.43
C MET A 234 -8.53 13.73 12.82
N ARG A 235 -7.59 13.23 12.00
CA ARG A 235 -7.68 11.89 11.41
C ARG A 235 -7.75 10.82 12.49
N ALA A 236 -6.92 10.92 13.53
CA ALA A 236 -6.92 9.98 14.63
C ALA A 236 -8.26 9.97 15.37
N PHE A 237 -8.82 11.13 15.73
CA PHE A 237 -10.12 11.20 16.40
C PHE A 237 -11.27 10.70 15.49
N CYS A 238 -11.23 11.01 14.20
CA CYS A 238 -12.18 10.49 13.21
C CYS A 238 -12.14 8.95 13.11
N LEU A 239 -10.95 8.34 13.08
CA LEU A 239 -10.79 6.88 13.04
C LEU A 239 -11.27 6.19 14.33
N ASN A 240 -11.15 6.86 15.48
CA ASN A 240 -11.65 6.38 16.76
C ASN A 240 -13.13 6.73 17.02
N GLY A 241 -13.85 7.25 16.02
CA GLY A 241 -15.28 7.55 16.11
C GLY A 241 -15.63 8.86 16.82
N ASN A 242 -14.66 9.66 17.26
CA ASN A 242 -14.88 10.92 17.99
C ASN A 242 -14.89 12.14 17.05
N ILE A 243 -15.86 12.17 16.12
CA ILE A 243 -15.96 13.23 15.10
C ILE A 243 -16.22 14.62 15.70
N SER A 244 -16.93 14.71 16.83
CA SER A 244 -17.17 15.99 17.53
C SER A 244 -15.88 16.68 17.95
N ILE A 245 -14.90 15.92 18.45
CA ILE A 245 -13.58 16.44 18.82
C ILE A 245 -12.82 16.89 17.57
N ALA A 246 -12.91 16.12 16.47
CA ALA A 246 -12.28 16.50 15.21
C ALA A 246 -12.85 17.82 14.65
N TYR A 247 -14.16 18.05 14.71
CA TYR A 247 -14.76 19.34 14.37
C TYR A 247 -14.32 20.47 15.30
N SER A 248 -14.23 20.21 16.61
CA SER A 248 -13.71 21.20 17.56
C SER A 248 -12.28 21.59 17.23
N LEU A 249 -11.43 20.64 16.84
CA LEU A 249 -10.06 20.88 16.38
C LEU A 249 -10.05 21.70 15.09
N PHE A 250 -10.86 21.33 14.10
CA PHE A 250 -10.99 22.06 12.84
C PHE A 250 -11.43 23.51 13.06
N ASN A 251 -12.47 23.76 13.86
CA ASN A 251 -12.93 25.12 14.18
C ASN A 251 -11.88 25.92 14.98
N LYS A 252 -11.04 25.24 15.78
CA LYS A 252 -9.92 25.86 16.49
C LYS A 252 -8.77 26.25 15.56
N MET A 253 -8.67 25.72 14.35
CA MET A 253 -7.64 26.14 13.38
C MET A 253 -7.83 27.61 13.03
N PHE A 254 -9.06 28.01 12.68
CA PHE A 254 -9.40 29.41 12.39
C PHE A 254 -9.14 30.34 13.58
N LYS A 255 -9.43 29.91 14.82
CA LYS A 255 -9.18 30.72 16.03
C LYS A 255 -7.71 30.92 16.36
N ARG A 256 -6.81 30.16 15.74
CA ARG A 256 -5.36 30.25 15.92
C ARG A 256 -4.64 30.68 14.64
N ASP A 257 -5.39 31.26 13.69
CA ASP A 257 -4.87 31.71 12.41
C ASP A 257 -4.13 30.60 11.62
N VAL A 258 -4.50 29.33 11.87
CA VAL A 258 -4.04 28.18 11.09
C VAL A 258 -5.06 27.92 10.00
N VAL A 259 -4.66 28.04 8.74
CA VAL A 259 -5.55 27.82 7.59
C VAL A 259 -5.73 26.32 7.35
N PRO A 260 -6.98 25.80 7.39
CA PRO A 260 -7.25 24.44 6.95
C PRO A 260 -7.02 24.28 5.46
N ASP A 261 -6.44 23.15 5.06
CA ASP A 261 -6.18 22.79 3.68
C ASP A 261 -7.22 21.77 3.16
N ILE A 262 -7.11 21.42 1.87
CA ILE A 262 -7.93 20.38 1.21
C ILE A 262 -7.96 19.08 2.03
N GLU A 263 -6.81 18.70 2.61
CA GLU A 263 -6.69 17.51 3.43
C GLU A 263 -7.52 17.60 4.72
N SER A 264 -7.56 18.77 5.37
CA SER A 264 -8.35 19.03 6.57
C SER A 264 -9.84 18.75 6.33
N TYR A 265 -10.37 19.28 5.22
CA TYR A 265 -11.74 19.04 4.77
C TYR A 265 -11.99 17.57 4.46
N ARG A 266 -11.10 16.96 3.67
CA ARG A 266 -11.21 15.56 3.25
C ARG A 266 -11.27 14.60 4.44
N ILE A 267 -10.48 14.85 5.49
CA ILE A 267 -10.49 14.05 6.73
C ILE A 267 -11.88 14.04 7.37
N LEU A 268 -12.48 15.22 7.56
CA LEU A 268 -13.81 15.33 8.18
C LEU A 268 -14.91 14.74 7.28
N MET A 269 -14.86 15.03 5.98
CA MET A 269 -15.83 14.50 5.02
C MET A 269 -15.80 12.97 4.97
N GLN A 270 -14.62 12.35 4.91
CA GLN A 270 -14.50 10.89 4.97
C GLN A 270 -15.06 10.33 6.28
N ALA A 271 -14.82 11.00 7.40
CA ALA A 271 -15.34 10.58 8.70
C ALA A 271 -16.87 10.63 8.75
N LEU A 272 -17.47 11.71 8.25
CA LEU A 272 -18.93 11.87 8.17
C LEU A 272 -19.56 10.82 7.26
N CYS A 273 -18.97 10.59 6.09
CA CYS A 273 -19.42 9.54 5.16
C CYS A 273 -19.40 8.15 5.82
N ARG A 274 -18.34 7.83 6.59
CA ARG A 274 -18.26 6.56 7.36
C ARG A 274 -19.33 6.47 8.44
N LYS A 275 -19.59 7.57 9.14
CA LYS A 275 -20.68 7.68 10.13
C LYS A 275 -22.05 7.91 9.53
N SER A 276 -22.21 7.75 8.21
CA SER A 276 -23.52 7.86 7.56
C SER A 276 -24.17 9.25 7.63
N GLN A 277 -23.41 10.29 8.01
CA GLN A 277 -23.85 11.68 8.15
C GLN A 277 -23.58 12.46 6.85
N VAL A 278 -24.22 12.03 5.76
CA VAL A 278 -23.89 12.50 4.41
C VAL A 278 -24.23 13.98 4.20
N ASN A 279 -25.31 14.49 4.80
CA ASN A 279 -25.68 15.91 4.69
C ASN A 279 -24.55 16.83 5.19
N GLY A 280 -23.98 16.54 6.37
CA GLY A 280 -22.85 17.32 6.89
C GLY A 280 -21.59 17.22 6.03
N ALA A 281 -21.40 16.11 5.30
CA ALA A 281 -20.30 15.99 4.35
C ALA A 281 -20.53 16.84 3.09
N VAL A 282 -21.78 16.98 2.63
CA VAL A 282 -22.16 17.89 1.54
C VAL A 282 -22.03 19.35 1.99
N ASP A 283 -22.42 19.68 3.22
CA ASP A 283 -22.26 21.04 3.77
C ASP A 283 -20.78 21.45 3.83
N LEU A 284 -19.89 20.52 4.22
CA LEU A 284 -18.44 20.74 4.19
C LEU A 284 -17.89 20.91 2.77
N LEU A 285 -18.44 20.21 1.78
CA LEU A 285 -18.06 20.40 0.37
C LEU A 285 -18.43 21.81 -0.10
N GLU A 286 -19.63 22.29 0.21
CA GLU A 286 -20.05 23.64 -0.17
C GLU A 286 -19.25 24.71 0.58
N ASP A 287 -18.93 24.52 1.87
CA ASP A 287 -18.02 25.42 2.61
C ASP A 287 -16.61 25.46 1.98
N MET A 288 -16.07 24.29 1.59
CA MET A 288 -14.79 24.19 0.89
C MET A 288 -14.80 24.97 -0.43
N LEU A 289 -15.85 24.82 -1.24
CA LEU A 289 -16.02 25.52 -2.51
C LEU A 289 -16.19 27.04 -2.32
N ASN A 290 -16.97 27.46 -1.31
CA ASN A 290 -17.18 28.89 -1.00
C ASN A 290 -15.90 29.59 -0.54
N LYS A 291 -14.96 28.84 0.05
CA LYS A 291 -13.63 29.32 0.42
C LYS A 291 -12.61 29.26 -0.72
N GLY A 292 -13.04 28.89 -1.93
CA GLY A 292 -12.20 28.89 -3.13
C GLY A 292 -11.30 27.65 -3.27
N PHE A 293 -11.48 26.62 -2.45
CA PHE A 293 -10.75 25.37 -2.64
C PHE A 293 -11.41 24.52 -3.74
N VAL A 294 -10.60 23.86 -4.56
CA VAL A 294 -11.07 22.92 -5.58
C VAL A 294 -10.99 21.49 -5.00
N PRO A 295 -12.12 20.80 -4.81
CA PRO A 295 -12.13 19.42 -4.34
C PRO A 295 -11.51 18.48 -5.38
N ASP A 296 -10.76 17.49 -4.91
CA ASP A 296 -10.15 16.47 -5.77
C ASP A 296 -11.13 15.34 -6.14
N SER A 297 -10.74 14.51 -7.13
CA SER A 297 -11.51 13.34 -7.58
C SER A 297 -11.86 12.39 -6.42
N LEU A 298 -10.93 12.18 -5.48
CA LEU A 298 -11.14 11.31 -4.33
C LEU A 298 -12.25 11.83 -3.39
N THR A 299 -12.34 13.15 -3.19
CA THR A 299 -13.38 13.79 -2.37
C THR A 299 -14.76 13.56 -2.97
N TYR A 300 -14.92 13.78 -4.28
CA TYR A 300 -16.19 13.54 -4.97
C TYR A 300 -16.55 12.05 -4.98
N THR A 301 -15.62 11.15 -5.29
CA THR A 301 -15.85 9.70 -5.26
C THR A 301 -16.33 9.23 -3.89
N THR A 302 -15.73 9.75 -2.81
CA THR A 302 -16.13 9.43 -1.43
C THR A 302 -17.59 9.84 -1.17
N LEU A 303 -17.97 11.05 -1.56
CA LEU A 303 -19.33 11.56 -1.39
C LEU A 303 -20.35 10.79 -2.24
N LEU A 304 -20.06 10.57 -3.52
CA LEU A 304 -20.93 9.80 -4.43
C LEU A 304 -21.21 8.40 -3.88
N ASN A 305 -20.18 7.69 -3.44
CA ASN A 305 -20.34 6.37 -2.84
C ASN A 305 -21.19 6.44 -1.55
N SER A 306 -20.98 7.45 -0.71
CA SER A 306 -21.76 7.63 0.52
C SER A 306 -23.24 7.93 0.24
N LEU A 307 -23.55 8.77 -0.75
CA LEU A 307 -24.91 9.09 -1.20
C LEU A 307 -25.60 7.85 -1.77
N CYS A 308 -24.90 7.08 -2.60
CA CYS A 308 -25.42 5.82 -3.16
C CYS A 308 -25.74 4.81 -2.06
N ARG A 309 -24.83 4.60 -1.08
CA ARG A 309 -25.07 3.72 0.07
C ARG A 309 -26.23 4.17 0.96
N LYS A 310 -26.59 5.46 0.92
CA LYS A 310 -27.75 6.04 1.61
C LYS A 310 -29.00 6.13 0.76
N LYS A 311 -29.02 5.51 -0.42
CA LYS A 311 -30.16 5.51 -1.35
C LYS A 311 -30.55 6.92 -1.83
N LYS A 312 -29.68 7.92 -1.63
CA LYS A 312 -29.85 9.31 -2.08
C LYS A 312 -29.39 9.47 -3.53
N LEU A 313 -29.90 8.61 -4.41
CA LEU A 313 -29.40 8.48 -5.79
C LEU A 313 -29.62 9.74 -6.64
N ARG A 314 -30.72 10.45 -6.42
CA ARG A 314 -30.97 11.74 -7.09
C ARG A 314 -29.93 12.79 -6.71
N GLU A 315 -29.54 12.85 -5.44
CA GLU A 315 -28.49 13.76 -4.96
C GLU A 315 -27.12 13.34 -5.49
N ALA A 316 -26.83 12.03 -5.54
CA ALA A 316 -25.59 11.50 -6.12
C ALA A 316 -25.43 11.91 -7.59
N TYR A 317 -26.47 11.72 -8.41
CA TYR A 317 -26.43 12.12 -9.81
C TYR A 317 -26.33 13.64 -9.99
N LYS A 318 -27.07 14.44 -9.18
CA LYS A 318 -26.91 15.90 -9.18
C LYS A 318 -25.48 16.33 -8.84
N LEU A 319 -24.85 15.68 -7.86
CA LEU A 319 -23.46 15.95 -7.49
C LEU A 319 -22.51 15.64 -8.66
N LEU A 320 -22.68 14.48 -9.31
CA LEU A 320 -21.92 14.09 -10.50
C LEU A 320 -21.99 15.14 -11.61
N CYS A 321 -23.18 15.66 -11.92
CA CYS A 321 -23.35 16.71 -12.93
C CYS A 321 -22.71 18.05 -12.51
N ARG A 322 -22.77 18.40 -11.22
CA ARG A 322 -22.23 19.67 -10.70
C ARG A 322 -20.70 19.70 -10.64
N MET A 323 -20.02 18.55 -10.63
CA MET A 323 -18.56 18.46 -10.58
C MET A 323 -17.89 19.31 -11.66
N LYS A 324 -18.36 19.20 -12.92
CA LYS A 324 -17.78 19.93 -14.07
C LYS A 324 -17.89 21.45 -13.89
N VAL A 325 -19.04 21.92 -13.40
CA VAL A 325 -19.28 23.35 -13.11
C VAL A 325 -18.39 23.84 -11.96
N LYS A 326 -17.99 22.95 -11.05
CA LYS A 326 -17.10 23.24 -9.92
C LYS A 326 -15.63 22.97 -10.21
N GLY A 327 -15.25 22.84 -11.49
CA GLY A 327 -13.84 22.73 -11.92
C GLY A 327 -13.23 21.34 -11.81
N CYS A 328 -14.03 20.29 -11.58
CA CYS A 328 -13.57 18.90 -11.55
C CYS A 328 -14.29 18.09 -12.62
N ASN A 329 -13.57 17.56 -13.61
CA ASN A 329 -14.17 16.72 -14.63
C ASN A 329 -14.48 15.33 -14.05
N PRO A 330 -15.74 14.84 -14.13
CA PRO A 330 -16.05 13.48 -13.76
C PRO A 330 -15.26 12.47 -14.60
N ASP A 331 -14.51 11.61 -13.92
CA ASP A 331 -13.83 10.47 -14.54
C ASP A 331 -14.68 9.19 -14.48
N ILE A 332 -14.13 8.11 -15.01
CA ILE A 332 -14.79 6.80 -15.10
C ILE A 332 -15.18 6.21 -13.73
N VAL A 333 -14.43 6.52 -12.68
CA VAL A 333 -14.67 6.03 -11.33
C VAL A 333 -15.93 6.67 -10.75
N HIS A 334 -16.14 7.97 -11.00
CA HIS A 334 -17.34 8.68 -10.55
C HIS A 334 -18.60 8.12 -11.22
N TYR A 335 -18.58 7.95 -12.54
CA TYR A 335 -19.72 7.38 -13.28
C TYR A 335 -20.01 5.94 -12.84
N ASN A 336 -18.99 5.09 -12.77
CA ASN A 336 -19.16 3.69 -12.35
C ASN A 336 -19.72 3.59 -10.92
N THR A 337 -19.33 4.50 -10.03
CA THR A 337 -19.87 4.58 -8.66
C THR A 337 -21.38 4.85 -8.68
N VAL A 338 -21.83 5.78 -9.52
CA VAL A 338 -23.25 6.14 -9.63
C VAL A 338 -24.07 5.06 -10.36
N ILE A 339 -23.53 4.47 -11.44
CA ILE A 339 -24.14 3.33 -12.15
C ILE A 339 -24.38 2.17 -11.16
N LEU A 340 -23.34 1.77 -10.42
CA LEU A 340 -23.45 0.73 -9.40
C LEU A 340 -24.50 1.07 -8.33
N GLY A 341 -24.57 2.34 -7.92
CA GLY A 341 -25.58 2.83 -6.98
C GLY A 341 -27.01 2.63 -7.48
N PHE A 342 -27.28 3.00 -8.74
CA PHE A 342 -28.59 2.81 -9.35
C PHE A 342 -28.95 1.33 -9.54
N CYS A 343 -28.00 0.50 -10.00
CA CYS A 343 -28.23 -0.94 -10.16
C CYS A 343 -28.60 -1.62 -8.82
N ARG A 344 -27.90 -1.29 -7.73
CA ARG A 344 -28.15 -1.87 -6.40
C ARG A 344 -29.53 -1.56 -5.82
N GLU A 345 -30.13 -0.45 -6.21
CA GLU A 345 -31.47 -0.04 -5.76
C GLU A 345 -32.55 -0.35 -6.80
N GLY A 346 -32.25 -1.17 -7.80
CA GLY A 346 -33.20 -1.61 -8.82
C GLY A 346 -33.68 -0.53 -9.78
N ARG A 347 -32.86 0.50 -9.99
CA ARG A 347 -33.14 1.60 -10.92
C ARG A 347 -32.31 1.47 -12.18
N ALA A 348 -32.40 0.33 -12.84
CA ALA A 348 -31.52 0.00 -13.97
C ALA A 348 -31.70 0.94 -15.18
N HIS A 349 -32.92 1.40 -15.49
CA HIS A 349 -33.13 2.42 -16.53
C HIS A 349 -32.36 3.73 -16.27
N ASP A 350 -32.27 4.16 -15.00
CA ASP A 350 -31.48 5.35 -14.67
C ASP A 350 -29.99 5.07 -14.81
N ALA A 351 -29.52 3.84 -14.50
CA ALA A 351 -28.15 3.43 -14.76
C ALA A 351 -27.81 3.44 -16.27
N CYS A 352 -28.74 3.03 -17.13
CA CYS A 352 -28.62 3.13 -18.59
C CYS A 352 -28.52 4.60 -19.07
N LYS A 353 -29.23 5.54 -18.43
CA LYS A 353 -29.08 6.97 -18.74
C LYS A 353 -27.68 7.48 -18.36
N VAL A 354 -27.18 7.09 -17.19
CA VAL A 354 -25.85 7.49 -16.73
C VAL A 354 -24.75 7.01 -17.68
N ILE A 355 -24.82 5.78 -18.21
CA ILE A 355 -23.81 5.30 -19.18
C ILE A 355 -23.88 6.04 -20.53
N ALA A 356 -25.07 6.48 -20.94
CA ALA A 356 -25.24 7.32 -22.14
C ALA A 356 -24.65 8.72 -21.92
N ASP A 357 -24.90 9.31 -20.75
CA ASP A 357 -24.38 10.63 -20.35
C ASP A 357 -22.85 10.65 -20.27
N MET A 358 -22.20 9.52 -19.95
CA MET A 358 -20.73 9.43 -19.95
C MET A 358 -20.17 9.93 -21.27
N ARG A 359 -20.67 9.43 -22.40
CA ARG A 359 -20.20 9.79 -23.74
C ARG A 359 -20.45 11.25 -24.05
N ALA A 360 -21.65 11.73 -23.74
CA ALA A 360 -22.03 13.13 -23.94
C ALA A 360 -21.12 14.10 -23.14
N ASN A 361 -20.60 13.64 -22.01
CA ASN A 361 -19.71 14.42 -21.16
C ASN A 361 -18.21 14.20 -21.44
N GLY A 362 -17.86 13.49 -22.51
CA GLY A 362 -16.46 13.27 -22.92
C GLY A 362 -15.74 12.16 -22.14
N CYS A 363 -16.46 11.27 -21.46
CA CYS A 363 -15.92 10.10 -20.76
C CYS A 363 -16.41 8.82 -21.44
N LEU A 364 -15.51 7.94 -21.88
CA LEU A 364 -15.92 6.68 -22.52
C LEU A 364 -16.17 5.58 -21.48
N PRO A 365 -17.27 4.82 -21.57
CA PRO A 365 -17.47 3.63 -20.74
C PRO A 365 -16.37 2.59 -20.97
N ASN A 366 -15.90 1.93 -19.91
CA ASN A 366 -14.92 0.84 -19.97
C ASN A 366 -15.56 -0.52 -19.63
N LEU A 367 -14.73 -1.58 -19.62
CA LEU A 367 -15.12 -2.92 -19.20
C LEU A 367 -15.89 -2.91 -17.85
N VAL A 368 -15.44 -2.13 -16.86
CA VAL A 368 -16.10 -2.06 -15.55
C VAL A 368 -17.48 -1.41 -15.66
N SER A 369 -17.64 -0.36 -16.47
CA SER A 369 -18.94 0.30 -16.73
C SER A 369 -19.96 -0.68 -17.32
N TYR A 370 -19.59 -1.36 -18.42
CA TYR A 370 -20.46 -2.32 -19.10
C TYR A 370 -20.80 -3.50 -18.19
N ARG A 371 -19.79 -4.08 -17.51
CA ARG A 371 -19.98 -5.20 -16.59
C ARG A 371 -20.94 -4.85 -15.44
N THR A 372 -20.80 -3.67 -14.86
CA THR A 372 -21.63 -3.22 -13.74
C THR A 372 -23.08 -3.08 -14.18
N LEU A 373 -23.30 -2.47 -15.35
CA LEU A 373 -24.63 -2.25 -15.90
C LEU A 373 -25.30 -3.55 -16.34
N ALA A 374 -24.62 -4.39 -17.14
CA ALA A 374 -25.16 -5.65 -17.62
C ALA A 374 -25.57 -6.57 -16.47
N ARG A 375 -24.73 -6.70 -15.43
CA ARG A 375 -25.09 -7.46 -14.24
C ARG A 375 -26.31 -6.87 -13.54
N GLY A 376 -26.34 -5.56 -13.34
CA GLY A 376 -27.48 -4.89 -12.69
C GLY A 376 -28.79 -5.04 -13.46
N LEU A 377 -28.74 -5.10 -14.80
CA LEU A 377 -29.90 -5.37 -15.64
C LEU A 377 -30.37 -6.82 -15.51
N CYS A 378 -29.44 -7.79 -15.50
CA CYS A 378 -29.76 -9.21 -15.23
C CYS A 378 -30.43 -9.40 -13.86
N ASP A 379 -29.90 -8.75 -12.81
CA ASP A 379 -30.44 -8.83 -11.45
C ASP A 379 -31.89 -8.27 -11.36
N MET A 380 -32.29 -7.43 -12.32
CA MET A 380 -33.64 -6.83 -12.42
C MET A 380 -34.53 -7.53 -13.45
N GLY A 381 -34.06 -8.61 -14.09
CA GLY A 381 -34.81 -9.34 -15.12
C GLY A 381 -34.92 -8.61 -16.47
N MET A 382 -34.18 -7.51 -16.68
CA MET A 382 -34.16 -6.75 -17.93
C MET A 382 -33.17 -7.37 -18.93
N LEU A 383 -33.44 -8.62 -19.31
CA LEU A 383 -32.48 -9.47 -20.02
C LEU A 383 -32.15 -8.97 -21.44
N ASP A 384 -33.13 -8.41 -22.16
CA ASP A 384 -32.91 -7.89 -23.52
C ASP A 384 -31.97 -6.68 -23.54
N GLU A 385 -32.14 -5.75 -22.60
CA GLU A 385 -31.20 -4.63 -22.44
C GLU A 385 -29.83 -5.13 -22.00
N ALA A 386 -29.77 -6.09 -21.08
CA ALA A 386 -28.51 -6.69 -20.64
C ALA A 386 -27.74 -7.32 -21.80
N ARG A 387 -28.43 -8.09 -22.66
CA ARG A 387 -27.87 -8.69 -23.87
C ARG A 387 -27.27 -7.64 -24.80
N LYS A 388 -28.00 -6.55 -25.08
CA LYS A 388 -27.52 -5.45 -25.91
C LYS A 388 -26.21 -4.83 -25.38
N TYR A 389 -26.07 -4.65 -24.07
CA TYR A 389 -24.83 -4.12 -23.49
C TYR A 389 -23.68 -5.12 -23.49
N VAL A 390 -23.94 -6.43 -23.43
CA VAL A 390 -22.91 -7.47 -23.60
C VAL A 390 -22.44 -7.53 -25.05
N GLU A 391 -23.36 -7.48 -26.01
CA GLU A 391 -23.07 -7.36 -27.46
C GLU A 391 -22.18 -6.14 -27.72
N GLU A 392 -22.57 -4.97 -27.20
CA GLU A 392 -21.80 -3.74 -27.39
C GLU A 392 -20.39 -3.82 -26.77
N MET A 393 -20.27 -4.49 -25.62
CA MET A 393 -18.99 -4.71 -24.95
C MET A 393 -18.07 -5.60 -25.80
N LEU A 394 -18.60 -6.69 -26.35
CA LEU A 394 -17.88 -7.62 -27.23
C LEU A 394 -17.46 -6.95 -28.55
N CYS A 395 -18.34 -6.21 -29.21
CA CYS A 395 -18.01 -5.46 -30.43
C CYS A 395 -16.90 -4.42 -30.23
N LYS A 396 -16.72 -3.92 -28.99
CA LYS A 396 -15.64 -3.01 -28.62
C LYS A 396 -14.33 -3.71 -28.24
N GLY A 397 -14.29 -5.03 -28.34
CA GLY A 397 -13.12 -5.85 -28.00
C GLY A 397 -12.93 -6.06 -26.50
N PHE A 398 -13.95 -5.80 -25.68
CA PHE A 398 -13.89 -6.12 -24.25
C PHE A 398 -14.34 -7.55 -23.99
N SER A 399 -13.60 -8.25 -23.14
CA SER A 399 -13.93 -9.61 -22.68
C SER A 399 -14.97 -9.57 -21.54
N PRO A 400 -16.20 -10.08 -21.73
CA PRO A 400 -17.14 -10.30 -20.64
C PRO A 400 -16.56 -11.24 -19.60
N HIS A 401 -16.57 -10.81 -18.34
CA HIS A 401 -16.29 -11.74 -17.26
C HIS A 401 -17.37 -12.83 -17.21
N PHE A 402 -16.98 -14.09 -17.04
CA PHE A 402 -17.87 -15.28 -17.08
C PHE A 402 -19.18 -15.09 -16.28
N ALA A 403 -19.10 -14.47 -15.09
CA ALA A 403 -20.24 -14.19 -14.24
C ALA A 403 -21.37 -13.37 -14.91
N VAL A 404 -21.07 -12.48 -15.87
CA VAL A 404 -22.09 -11.71 -16.60
C VAL A 404 -22.81 -12.60 -17.61
N VAL A 405 -22.05 -13.36 -18.41
CA VAL A 405 -22.60 -14.31 -19.38
C VAL A 405 -23.44 -15.37 -18.67
N HIS A 406 -22.92 -15.93 -17.57
CA HIS A 406 -23.66 -16.88 -16.73
C HIS A 406 -24.97 -16.28 -16.21
N ALA A 407 -24.93 -15.06 -15.65
CA ALA A 407 -26.14 -14.41 -15.14
C ALA A 407 -27.18 -14.16 -16.23
N LEU A 408 -26.74 -13.78 -17.44
CA LEU A 408 -27.63 -13.54 -18.57
C LEU A 408 -28.27 -14.84 -19.09
N VAL A 409 -27.47 -15.89 -19.31
CA VAL A 409 -27.94 -17.22 -19.72
C VAL A 409 -28.92 -17.79 -18.69
N LYS A 410 -28.54 -17.76 -17.41
CA LYS A 410 -29.41 -18.18 -16.30
C LYS A 410 -30.70 -17.39 -16.27
N GLY A 411 -30.64 -16.08 -16.49
CA GLY A 411 -31.81 -15.22 -16.58
C GLY A 411 -32.77 -15.67 -17.68
N PHE A 412 -32.26 -15.86 -18.91
CA PHE A 412 -33.08 -16.29 -20.05
C PHE A 412 -33.67 -17.70 -19.83
N CYS A 413 -32.88 -18.64 -19.29
CA CYS A 413 -33.36 -19.96 -18.90
C CYS A 413 -34.52 -19.91 -17.91
N ASN A 414 -34.42 -19.08 -16.85
CA ASN A 414 -35.46 -18.95 -15.83
C ASN A 414 -36.78 -18.39 -16.38
N VAL A 415 -36.73 -17.62 -17.47
CA VAL A 415 -37.91 -17.04 -18.15
C VAL A 415 -38.43 -17.97 -19.26
N GLY A 416 -37.78 -19.13 -19.48
CA GLY A 416 -38.15 -20.09 -20.53
C GLY A 416 -37.70 -19.67 -21.94
N ARG A 417 -36.86 -18.64 -22.07
CA ARG A 417 -36.34 -18.13 -23.35
C ARG A 417 -35.02 -18.83 -23.71
N ALA A 418 -35.09 -20.14 -23.93
CA ALA A 418 -33.91 -20.97 -24.19
C ALA A 418 -33.15 -20.58 -25.47
N GLU A 419 -33.85 -20.15 -26.52
CA GLU A 419 -33.22 -19.70 -27.78
C GLU A 419 -32.32 -18.47 -27.57
N ASP A 420 -32.77 -17.49 -26.78
CA ASP A 420 -31.97 -16.31 -26.44
C ASP A 420 -30.76 -16.66 -25.58
N ALA A 421 -30.93 -17.63 -24.66
CA ALA A 421 -29.83 -18.16 -23.87
C ALA A 421 -28.75 -18.81 -24.76
N CYS A 422 -29.16 -19.59 -25.77
CA CYS A 422 -28.24 -20.14 -26.77
C CYS A 422 -27.56 -19.03 -27.59
N GLY A 423 -28.31 -18.03 -28.04
CA GLY A 423 -27.75 -16.90 -28.81
C GLY A 423 -26.68 -16.12 -28.04
N VAL A 424 -26.83 -15.96 -26.72
CA VAL A 424 -25.81 -15.35 -25.86
C VAL A 424 -24.52 -16.19 -25.82
N LEU A 425 -24.64 -17.53 -25.82
CA LEU A 425 -23.48 -18.43 -25.88
C LEU A 425 -22.79 -18.40 -27.24
N THR A 426 -23.55 -18.46 -28.33
CA THR A 426 -23.04 -18.31 -29.71
C THR A 426 -22.17 -17.06 -29.81
N MET A 427 -22.72 -15.92 -29.39
CA MET A 427 -22.03 -14.64 -29.40
C MET A 427 -20.74 -14.65 -28.55
N SER A 428 -20.76 -15.27 -27.36
CA SER A 428 -19.57 -15.40 -26.51
C SER A 428 -18.46 -16.21 -27.21
N LEU A 429 -18.83 -17.33 -27.83
CA LEU A 429 -17.90 -18.23 -28.52
C LEU A 429 -17.32 -17.60 -29.79
N GLU A 430 -18.11 -16.88 -30.58
CA GLU A 430 -17.65 -16.15 -31.77
C GLU A 430 -16.53 -15.15 -31.46
N HIS A 431 -16.60 -14.53 -30.27
CA HIS A 431 -15.59 -13.59 -29.80
C HIS A 431 -14.43 -14.26 -29.04
N GLY A 432 -14.39 -15.59 -28.99
CA GLY A 432 -13.30 -16.37 -28.37
C GLY A 432 -13.38 -16.46 -26.84
N GLU A 433 -14.56 -16.28 -26.26
CA GLU A 433 -14.79 -16.37 -24.82
C GLU A 433 -15.53 -17.66 -24.49
N ALA A 434 -14.81 -18.63 -23.89
CA ALA A 434 -15.39 -19.91 -23.48
C ALA A 434 -16.33 -19.73 -22.27
N PRO A 435 -17.58 -20.19 -22.35
CA PRO A 435 -18.49 -20.21 -21.22
C PRO A 435 -18.00 -21.14 -20.11
N HIS A 436 -18.16 -20.73 -18.85
CA HIS A 436 -17.84 -21.56 -17.69
C HIS A 436 -18.76 -22.80 -17.60
N VAL A 437 -18.29 -23.87 -16.96
CA VAL A 437 -19.04 -25.14 -16.75
C VAL A 437 -20.44 -24.88 -16.17
N ASP A 438 -20.54 -24.00 -15.18
CA ASP A 438 -21.82 -23.66 -14.53
C ASP A 438 -22.85 -23.08 -15.51
N THR A 439 -22.40 -22.34 -16.52
CA THR A 439 -23.29 -21.77 -17.54
C THR A 439 -23.91 -22.88 -18.38
N TRP A 440 -23.11 -23.88 -18.77
CA TRP A 440 -23.61 -25.06 -19.46
C TRP A 440 -24.56 -25.88 -18.58
N MET A 441 -24.20 -26.11 -17.31
CA MET A 441 -25.05 -26.86 -16.37
C MET A 441 -26.44 -26.22 -16.18
N VAL A 442 -26.56 -24.91 -16.33
CA VAL A 442 -27.86 -24.20 -16.25
C VAL A 442 -28.65 -24.32 -17.55
N LEU A 443 -27.98 -24.30 -18.71
CA LEU A 443 -28.66 -24.35 -20.01
C LEU A 443 -29.15 -25.76 -20.38
N MET A 444 -28.33 -26.79 -20.11
CA MET A 444 -28.58 -28.15 -20.59
C MET A 444 -29.86 -28.81 -20.05
N PRO A 445 -30.29 -28.58 -18.80
CA PRO A 445 -31.60 -29.05 -18.34
C PRO A 445 -32.75 -28.43 -19.11
N VAL A 446 -32.73 -27.10 -19.29
CA VAL A 446 -33.79 -26.34 -19.94
C VAL A 446 -33.95 -26.74 -21.40
N ILE A 447 -32.86 -26.94 -22.13
CA ILE A 447 -32.89 -27.43 -23.52
C ILE A 447 -33.60 -28.79 -23.62
N CYS A 448 -33.42 -29.67 -22.63
CA CYS A 448 -34.04 -31.00 -22.64
C CYS A 448 -35.52 -31.01 -22.25
N GLU A 449 -36.03 -29.92 -21.65
CA GLU A 449 -37.41 -29.81 -21.16
C GLU A 449 -38.32 -29.05 -22.14
N VAL A 450 -37.78 -28.42 -23.19
CA VAL A 450 -38.57 -27.64 -24.15
C VAL A 450 -39.11 -28.56 -25.25
N ASP A 451 -40.44 -28.66 -25.36
CA ASP A 451 -41.18 -29.49 -26.34
C ASP A 451 -40.92 -29.10 -27.81
N ASP A 452 -40.50 -27.85 -28.07
CA ASP A 452 -40.20 -27.33 -29.42
C ASP A 452 -38.73 -27.61 -29.83
N GLY A 453 -38.32 -28.87 -29.66
CA GLY A 453 -36.91 -29.31 -29.72
C GLY A 453 -36.21 -29.08 -31.06
N GLY A 454 -36.94 -28.93 -32.17
CA GLY A 454 -36.36 -28.78 -33.51
C GLY A 454 -35.64 -27.44 -33.77
N LYS A 455 -36.08 -26.34 -33.15
CA LYS A 455 -35.40 -25.04 -33.28
C LYS A 455 -34.22 -24.92 -32.34
N ILE A 456 -34.38 -25.40 -31.11
CA ILE A 456 -33.32 -25.38 -30.09
C ILE A 456 -32.19 -26.35 -30.44
N SER A 457 -32.49 -27.51 -31.05
CA SER A 457 -31.48 -28.42 -31.57
C SER A 457 -30.65 -27.76 -32.67
N GLY A 458 -31.28 -27.02 -33.59
CA GLY A 458 -30.58 -26.24 -34.60
C GLY A 458 -29.67 -25.15 -33.99
N ALA A 459 -30.18 -24.39 -33.01
CA ALA A 459 -29.36 -23.40 -32.31
C ALA A 459 -28.18 -24.02 -31.55
N LEU A 460 -28.36 -25.19 -30.93
CA LEU A 460 -27.31 -25.92 -30.23
C LEU A 460 -26.26 -26.50 -31.21
N GLU A 461 -26.70 -27.03 -32.35
CA GLU A 461 -25.79 -27.48 -33.41
C GLU A 461 -24.93 -26.33 -33.93
N GLU A 462 -25.50 -25.15 -34.12
CA GLU A 462 -24.73 -23.95 -34.51
C GLU A 462 -23.73 -23.55 -33.43
N VAL A 463 -24.11 -23.59 -32.15
CA VAL A 463 -23.19 -23.34 -31.02
C VAL A 463 -22.02 -24.33 -31.01
N LEU A 464 -22.28 -25.61 -31.27
CA LEU A 464 -21.26 -26.68 -31.28
C LEU A 464 -20.34 -26.63 -32.51
N LYS A 465 -20.78 -26.02 -33.62
CA LYS A 465 -19.98 -25.84 -34.84
C LYS A 465 -18.94 -24.72 -34.75
N ILE A 466 -19.03 -23.83 -33.76
CA ILE A 466 -18.09 -22.70 -33.62
C ILE A 466 -16.72 -23.22 -33.20
N GLU A 467 -15.72 -23.09 -34.08
CA GLU A 467 -14.34 -23.48 -33.79
C GLU A 467 -13.75 -22.62 -32.66
N ILE A 468 -13.41 -23.28 -31.56
CA ILE A 468 -12.73 -22.67 -30.42
C ILE A 468 -11.27 -22.40 -30.81
N LYS A 469 -10.92 -21.13 -31.09
CA LYS A 469 -9.55 -20.72 -31.47
C LYS A 469 -8.56 -20.97 -30.33
N GLY A 470 -7.30 -21.30 -30.65
CA GLY A 470 -6.28 -21.75 -29.69
C GLY A 470 -5.90 -20.80 -28.54
N HIS A 471 -6.28 -19.52 -28.61
CA HIS A 471 -6.10 -18.54 -27.53
C HIS A 471 -7.31 -18.42 -26.58
N THR A 472 -8.37 -19.21 -26.81
CA THR A 472 -9.52 -19.29 -25.90
C THR A 472 -9.07 -19.90 -24.59
N ARG A 473 -9.33 -19.25 -23.46
CA ARG A 473 -9.05 -19.81 -22.13
C ARG A 473 -10.01 -20.97 -21.85
N ILE A 474 -9.65 -22.17 -22.31
CA ILE A 474 -10.33 -23.41 -21.99
C ILE A 474 -9.97 -23.77 -20.55
N VAL A 475 -10.68 -23.18 -19.59
CA VAL A 475 -10.64 -23.67 -18.21
C VAL A 475 -11.85 -24.59 -18.05
N ASP A 476 -11.60 -25.88 -18.20
CA ASP A 476 -12.44 -27.01 -17.76
C ASP A 476 -13.83 -27.21 -18.40
N ALA A 477 -14.27 -26.35 -19.32
CA ALA A 477 -15.60 -26.45 -19.96
C ALA A 477 -15.81 -27.71 -20.82
N GLY A 478 -14.77 -28.19 -21.52
CA GLY A 478 -14.90 -29.31 -22.47
C GLY A 478 -15.05 -30.69 -21.82
N ILE A 479 -14.31 -30.96 -20.75
CA ILE A 479 -14.20 -32.31 -20.16
C ILE A 479 -15.46 -32.70 -19.36
N GLY A 480 -16.14 -31.72 -18.76
CA GLY A 480 -17.39 -31.95 -18.02
C GLY A 480 -18.63 -32.04 -18.92
N LEU A 481 -18.67 -31.22 -19.98
CA LEU A 481 -19.83 -31.10 -20.87
C LEU A 481 -20.04 -32.36 -21.71
N GLU A 482 -18.96 -32.91 -22.28
CA GLU A 482 -18.99 -34.15 -23.05
C GLU A 482 -19.47 -35.34 -22.20
N ASN A 483 -18.91 -35.52 -21.00
CA ASN A 483 -19.29 -36.60 -20.10
C ASN A 483 -20.74 -36.49 -19.59
N TYR A 484 -21.23 -35.26 -19.36
CA TYR A 484 -22.62 -35.01 -18.97
C TYR A 484 -23.59 -35.28 -20.11
N LEU A 485 -23.29 -34.77 -21.32
CA LEU A 485 -24.03 -35.03 -22.56
C LEU A 485 -24.15 -36.53 -22.85
N ILE A 486 -23.03 -37.25 -22.79
CA ILE A 486 -22.98 -38.71 -23.01
C ILE A 486 -23.81 -39.45 -21.95
N LYS A 487 -23.75 -39.06 -20.67
CA LYS A 487 -24.57 -39.69 -19.61
C LYS A 487 -26.06 -39.46 -19.80
N LYS A 488 -26.48 -38.27 -20.25
CA LYS A 488 -27.90 -37.91 -20.40
C LYS A 488 -28.50 -38.48 -21.70
N ILE A 489 -27.76 -38.49 -22.81
CA ILE A 489 -28.15 -39.20 -24.04
C ILE A 489 -28.38 -40.69 -23.76
N ARG A 490 -27.51 -41.32 -22.94
CA ARG A 490 -27.67 -42.71 -22.49
C ARG A 490 -28.83 -42.94 -21.52
N ALA A 491 -29.33 -41.89 -20.86
CA ALA A 491 -30.48 -41.98 -19.95
C ALA A 491 -31.81 -41.85 -20.73
N ASN A 492 -31.87 -40.97 -21.72
CA ASN A 492 -33.07 -40.78 -22.57
C ASN A 492 -33.26 -41.89 -23.62
N SER A 493 -32.19 -42.55 -24.06
CA SER A 493 -32.28 -43.72 -24.96
C SER A 493 -32.75 -45.01 -24.27
N ARG A 494 -33.08 -44.96 -22.97
CA ARG A 494 -33.64 -46.08 -22.21
C ARG A 494 -35.15 -45.96 -21.94
N VAL A 495 -35.83 -44.96 -22.51
CA VAL A 495 -37.27 -44.70 -22.32
C VAL A 495 -38.07 -44.79 -23.65
N PHE A 496 -37.50 -45.41 -24.69
CA PHE A 496 -38.25 -45.80 -25.90
C PHE A 496 -38.14 -47.31 -26.14
#